data_AF-A0A534Q216-F1
#
_entry.id   AF-A0A534Q216-F1
#
_cell.length_a   1.000
_cell.length_b   1.000
_cell.length_c   1.000
_cell.angle_alpha   90.00
_cell.angle_beta   90.00
_cell.angle_gamma   90.00
#
_symmetry.space_group_name_H-M   'P 1'
#
loop_
_entity.id
_entity.type
_entity.pdbx_description
1 polymer ?
#
loop_
_entity_poly.entity_id
_entity_poly.type
_entity_poly.pdbx_seq_one_letter_code
_entity_poly.pdbx_strand_id
1 'polypeptide(L)'
;MIPDRLLQFTVAGTEALPSYITSTDHAWLRILIEEFERFGGKRIDELRERLREPLPCYTPEGKLKLAIHVLERMCGDGRPASAVSPVRARAELFSEAQRSLGGGGRWNRGAVVASAASNLGTSGEELERSLFADLPGERLVDLPSPRPAPHELALSTNLALAQGFLQRSSRISLGIEGNARAVVRQLRLRRLLCTVEPSSKRQGALIEISGPYSLFRRTTLYGRALGSLVPVLRACDHFHLSADAVLRGRELSVVVRSGDPIFPTIELTRRYDSKLEERFSLEFRKLAPDFDLVREPEPLRASDYLIFPDFAIFHRRDPARRIFLEIVGFWTPDYLEKKLERLQAARLTNLILCIDESLNCAEADAALRDSHAMIRYKRKIDAHAVIKTVEVMLGGERSDPEPV
;
A
#
# COMPACT_ATOMS: atom_id res chain seq x y z
N MET A 1 -4.20 6.58 -4.19
CA MET A 1 -3.10 7.02 -5.07
C MET A 1 -3.46 8.40 -5.56
N ILE A 2 -2.54 9.35 -5.44
CA ILE A 2 -2.77 10.70 -5.94
C ILE A 2 -2.61 10.67 -7.46
N PRO A 3 -3.55 11.26 -8.23
CA PRO A 3 -3.42 11.43 -9.67
C PRO A 3 -2.16 12.23 -10.04
N ASP A 4 -1.51 11.88 -11.15
CA ASP A 4 -0.25 12.53 -11.59
C ASP A 4 -0.41 14.05 -11.78
N ARG A 5 -1.56 14.46 -12.34
CA ARG A 5 -1.95 15.88 -12.50
C ARG A 5 -2.04 16.67 -11.19
N LEU A 6 -2.17 16.00 -10.04
CA LEU A 6 -2.24 16.64 -8.73
C LEU A 6 -0.88 16.72 -8.03
N LEU A 7 0.17 16.08 -8.55
CA LEU A 7 1.51 16.20 -7.99
C LEU A 7 2.05 17.61 -8.24
N GLN A 8 2.46 18.27 -7.16
CA GLN A 8 2.96 19.65 -7.15
C GLN A 8 4.49 19.63 -7.00
N PHE A 9 5.18 20.11 -8.02
CA PHE A 9 6.63 20.21 -8.05
C PHE A 9 7.07 21.27 -9.05
N THR A 10 8.28 21.80 -8.85
CA THR A 10 9.00 22.62 -9.82
C THR A 10 10.16 21.83 -10.40
N VAL A 11 10.52 22.07 -11.66
CA VAL A 11 11.62 21.36 -12.32
C VAL A 11 12.86 22.24 -12.31
N ALA A 12 13.97 21.72 -11.76
CA ALA A 12 15.29 22.34 -11.80
C ALA A 12 16.27 21.37 -12.49
N GLY A 13 16.53 21.59 -13.78
CA GLY A 13 17.31 20.65 -14.59
C GLY A 13 16.60 19.30 -14.73
N THR A 14 17.19 18.24 -14.17
CA THR A 14 16.63 16.88 -14.12
C THR A 14 15.93 16.56 -12.80
N GLU A 15 15.93 17.48 -11.84
CA GLU A 15 15.34 17.28 -10.52
C GLU A 15 13.93 17.88 -10.44
N ALA A 16 12.99 17.10 -9.91
CA ALA A 16 11.66 17.55 -9.52
C ALA A 16 11.68 17.92 -8.02
N LEU A 17 11.62 19.21 -7.73
CA LEU A 17 11.59 19.75 -6.38
C LEU A 17 10.15 19.75 -5.86
N PRO A 18 9.82 18.96 -4.82
CA PRO A 18 8.47 18.91 -4.25
C PRO A 18 8.01 20.30 -3.78
N SER A 19 6.83 20.73 -4.23
CA SER A 19 6.24 21.99 -3.76
C SER A 19 5.42 21.74 -2.49
N TYR A 20 6.13 21.50 -1.38
CA TYR A 20 5.50 21.23 -0.09
C TYR A 20 4.61 22.39 0.38
N ILE A 21 3.56 22.01 1.09
CA ILE A 21 2.69 22.89 1.88
C ILE A 21 3.42 23.24 3.17
N THR A 22 3.53 24.52 3.50
CA THR A 22 4.29 25.01 4.66
C THR A 22 3.41 25.86 5.59
N SER A 23 4.00 26.45 6.62
CA SER A 23 3.29 27.34 7.55
C SER A 23 2.62 28.53 6.86
N THR A 24 3.12 28.99 5.72
CA THR A 24 2.53 30.08 4.93
C THR A 24 1.18 29.69 4.32
N ASP A 25 0.93 28.38 4.16
CA ASP A 25 -0.30 27.83 3.58
C ASP A 25 -1.40 27.58 4.63
N HIS A 26 -1.08 27.67 5.93
CA HIS A 26 -2.01 27.32 7.01
C HIS A 26 -3.29 28.18 7.04
N ALA A 27 -3.20 29.44 6.60
CA ALA A 27 -4.34 30.35 6.61
C ALA A 27 -5.47 29.87 5.68
N TRP A 28 -5.14 29.49 4.45
CA TRP A 28 -6.13 29.01 3.49
C TRP A 28 -6.53 27.55 3.76
N LEU A 29 -5.63 26.73 4.32
CA LEU A 29 -5.97 25.37 4.77
C LEU A 29 -7.02 25.37 5.88
N ARG A 30 -6.93 26.34 6.80
CA ARG A 30 -7.95 26.52 7.85
C ARG A 30 -9.33 26.79 7.24
N ILE A 31 -9.39 27.70 6.27
CA ILE A 31 -10.63 28.02 5.55
C ILE A 31 -11.15 26.79 4.79
N LEU A 32 -10.26 26.03 4.15
CA LEU A 32 -10.65 24.77 3.48
C LEU A 32 -11.27 23.77 4.46
N ILE A 33 -10.69 23.59 5.65
CA ILE A 33 -11.25 22.71 6.69
C ILE A 33 -12.62 23.23 7.14
N GLU A 34 -12.76 24.53 7.38
CA GLU A 34 -14.04 25.16 7.76
C GLU A 34 -15.12 24.97 6.67
N GLU A 35 -14.76 25.03 5.39
CA GLU A 35 -15.70 24.72 4.30
C GLU A 35 -16.14 23.26 4.32
N PHE A 36 -15.23 22.30 4.53
CA PHE A 36 -15.63 20.89 4.68
C PHE A 36 -16.59 20.71 5.87
N GLU A 37 -16.31 21.34 7.01
CA GLU A 37 -17.16 21.26 8.20
C GLU A 37 -18.60 21.74 7.95
N ARG A 38 -18.78 22.81 7.17
CA ARG A 38 -20.12 23.33 6.79
C ARG A 38 -20.95 22.36 5.95
N PHE A 39 -20.30 21.36 5.36
CA PHE A 39 -20.91 20.32 4.56
C PHE A 39 -20.93 18.95 5.26
N GLY A 40 -20.54 18.86 6.53
CA GLY A 40 -20.70 17.63 7.32
C GLY A 40 -22.15 17.13 7.29
N GLY A 41 -22.33 15.87 6.89
CA GLY A 41 -23.65 15.26 6.73
C GLY A 41 -24.43 15.68 5.47
N LYS A 42 -23.90 16.56 4.63
CA LYS A 42 -24.44 16.90 3.29
C LYS A 42 -23.83 16.02 2.22
N ARG A 43 -24.37 16.08 0.99
CA ARG A 43 -23.86 15.32 -0.15
C ARG A 43 -22.50 15.80 -0.60
N ILE A 44 -21.63 14.87 -0.97
CA ILE A 44 -20.29 15.18 -1.46
C ILE A 44 -20.31 15.99 -2.76
N ASP A 45 -21.33 15.83 -3.61
CA ASP A 45 -21.45 16.64 -4.82
C ASP A 45 -21.77 18.11 -4.53
N GLU A 46 -22.54 18.41 -3.48
CA GLU A 46 -22.78 19.80 -3.04
C GLU A 46 -21.47 20.44 -2.55
N LEU A 47 -20.66 19.69 -1.81
CA LEU A 47 -19.33 20.13 -1.40
C LEU A 47 -18.42 20.35 -2.62
N ARG A 48 -18.40 19.43 -3.57
CA ARG A 48 -17.58 19.55 -4.79
C ARG A 48 -18.00 20.72 -5.66
N GLU A 49 -19.29 20.99 -5.76
CA GLU A 49 -19.81 22.16 -6.47
C GLU A 49 -19.33 23.45 -5.79
N ARG A 50 -19.47 23.55 -4.47
CA ARG A 50 -18.93 24.68 -3.69
C ARG A 50 -17.42 24.86 -3.87
N LEU A 51 -16.65 23.77 -3.93
CA LEU A 51 -15.19 23.80 -4.09
C LEU A 51 -14.73 24.10 -5.53
N ARG A 52 -15.65 24.20 -6.51
CA ARG A 52 -15.32 24.76 -7.84
C ARG A 52 -15.22 26.28 -7.79
N GLU A 53 -15.90 26.91 -6.84
CA GLU A 53 -15.80 28.34 -6.59
C GLU A 53 -14.54 28.64 -5.77
N PRO A 54 -13.92 29.82 -5.96
CA PRO A 54 -12.76 30.21 -5.16
C PRO A 54 -13.10 30.29 -3.67
N LEU A 55 -12.11 29.97 -2.83
CA LEU A 55 -12.20 30.22 -1.40
C LEU A 55 -12.13 31.74 -1.13
N PRO A 56 -12.63 32.22 0.02
CA PRO A 56 -12.58 33.64 0.41
C PRO A 56 -11.17 34.11 0.82
N CYS A 57 -10.13 33.60 0.17
CA CYS A 57 -8.73 33.95 0.36
C CYS A 57 -7.92 33.55 -0.87
N TYR A 58 -6.72 34.09 -1.02
CA TYR A 58 -5.80 33.63 -2.06
C TYR A 58 -5.37 32.18 -1.79
N THR A 59 -5.47 31.33 -2.80
CA THR A 59 -5.09 29.92 -2.75
C THR A 59 -4.27 29.54 -3.97
N PRO A 60 -3.08 28.92 -3.81
CA PRO A 60 -2.36 28.33 -4.93
C PRO A 60 -3.14 27.14 -5.51
N GLU A 61 -3.64 27.26 -6.75
CA GLU A 61 -4.60 26.32 -7.34
C GLU A 61 -4.14 24.84 -7.27
N GLY A 62 -2.87 24.58 -7.58
CA GLY A 62 -2.30 23.23 -7.55
C GLY A 62 -2.26 22.62 -6.14
N LYS A 63 -1.83 23.42 -5.14
CA LYS A 63 -1.81 22.99 -3.73
C LYS A 63 -3.22 22.80 -3.19
N LEU A 64 -4.16 23.69 -3.56
CA LEU A 64 -5.57 23.58 -3.18
C LEU A 64 -6.18 22.26 -3.68
N LYS A 65 -6.02 21.94 -4.97
CA LYS A 65 -6.54 20.68 -5.54
C LYS A 65 -5.96 19.44 -4.86
N LEU A 66 -4.67 19.48 -4.51
CA LEU A 66 -4.01 18.40 -3.78
C LEU A 66 -4.55 18.27 -2.34
N ALA A 67 -4.70 19.38 -1.62
CA ALA A 67 -5.24 19.39 -0.26
C ALA A 67 -6.72 18.94 -0.21
N ILE A 68 -7.55 19.37 -1.17
CA ILE A 68 -8.93 18.88 -1.34
C ILE A 68 -8.92 17.35 -1.49
N HIS A 69 -8.09 16.82 -2.39
CA HIS A 69 -8.01 15.37 -2.61
C HIS A 69 -7.61 14.60 -1.34
N VAL A 70 -6.73 15.15 -0.52
CA VAL A 70 -6.28 14.52 0.73
C VAL A 70 -7.39 14.61 1.79
N LEU A 71 -8.01 15.77 1.95
CA LEU A 71 -9.08 15.99 2.93
C LEU A 71 -10.34 15.18 2.61
N GLU A 72 -10.75 15.08 1.33
CA GLU A 72 -11.83 14.18 0.89
C GLU A 72 -11.54 12.72 1.29
N ARG A 73 -10.28 12.26 1.16
CA ARG A 73 -9.90 10.90 1.57
C ARG A 73 -9.90 10.72 3.10
N MET A 74 -9.62 11.78 3.85
CA MET A 74 -9.71 11.76 5.32
C MET A 74 -11.15 11.69 5.82
N CYS A 75 -12.09 12.25 5.06
CA CYS A 75 -13.53 12.18 5.33
C CYS A 75 -14.13 10.77 5.12
N GLY A 76 -13.33 9.78 4.71
CA GLY A 76 -13.81 8.41 4.52
C GLY A 76 -14.84 8.25 3.39
N ASP A 77 -15.18 6.99 3.11
CA ASP A 77 -16.33 6.66 2.27
C ASP A 77 -17.55 6.63 3.19
N GLY A 78 -18.19 7.79 3.40
CA GLY A 78 -19.43 7.88 4.19
C GLY A 78 -20.40 6.76 3.78
N ARG A 79 -20.94 6.04 4.76
CA ARG A 79 -21.89 4.95 4.47
C ARG A 79 -23.11 5.56 3.77
N PRO A 80 -23.64 4.92 2.70
CA PRO A 80 -24.90 5.35 2.13
C PRO A 80 -25.97 5.25 3.22
N ALA A 81 -26.51 6.40 3.64
CA ALA A 81 -27.62 6.45 4.58
C ALA A 81 -28.91 6.07 3.83
N SER A 82 -29.05 4.77 3.55
CA SER A 82 -30.17 4.22 2.79
C SER A 82 -31.01 3.32 3.69
N ALA A 83 -32.24 3.72 3.99
CA ALA A 83 -33.18 2.91 4.75
C ALA A 83 -33.63 1.67 3.95
N VAL A 84 -33.66 1.80 2.62
CA VAL A 84 -34.02 0.75 1.67
C VAL A 84 -32.93 0.62 0.61
N SER A 85 -32.76 -0.58 0.02
CA SER A 85 -31.84 -0.74 -1.12
C SER A 85 -32.22 0.23 -2.27
N PRO A 86 -31.27 1.02 -2.82
CA PRO A 86 -31.54 1.98 -3.89
C PRO A 86 -32.17 1.37 -5.16
N VAL A 87 -31.84 0.11 -5.44
CA VAL A 87 -32.45 -0.63 -6.56
C VAL A 87 -33.93 -0.90 -6.30
N ARG A 88 -34.28 -1.31 -5.07
CA ARG A 88 -35.68 -1.55 -4.68
C ARG A 88 -36.48 -0.25 -4.60
N ALA A 89 -35.88 0.80 -4.05
CA ALA A 89 -36.48 2.13 -3.95
C ALA A 89 -36.90 2.65 -5.33
N ARG A 90 -36.00 2.60 -6.32
CA ARG A 90 -36.28 2.99 -7.71
C ARG A 90 -37.34 2.11 -8.37
N ALA A 91 -37.23 0.79 -8.22
CA ALA A 91 -38.17 -0.15 -8.83
C ALA A 91 -39.62 0.09 -8.35
N GLU A 92 -39.82 0.29 -7.04
CA GLU A 92 -41.15 0.53 -6.49
C GLU A 92 -41.69 1.90 -6.91
N LEU A 93 -40.88 2.96 -6.76
CA LEU A 93 -41.31 4.32 -7.09
C LEU A 93 -41.69 4.46 -8.56
N PHE A 94 -40.88 3.91 -9.47
CA PHE A 94 -41.17 3.99 -10.91
C PHE A 94 -42.34 3.11 -11.33
N SER A 95 -42.52 1.95 -10.69
CA SER A 95 -43.69 1.11 -10.90
C SER A 95 -44.97 1.82 -10.46
N GLU A 96 -44.93 2.47 -9.29
CA GLU A 96 -46.07 3.24 -8.78
C GLU A 96 -46.36 4.49 -9.60
N ALA A 97 -45.32 5.17 -10.10
CA ALA A 97 -45.47 6.28 -11.04
C ALA A 97 -46.19 5.83 -12.33
N GLN A 98 -45.84 4.66 -12.86
CA GLN A 98 -46.48 4.10 -14.05
C GLN A 98 -47.94 3.73 -13.81
N ARG A 99 -48.26 3.10 -12.66
CA ARG A 99 -49.66 2.79 -12.28
C ARG A 99 -50.50 4.06 -12.18
N SER A 100 -49.95 5.12 -11.56
CA SER A 100 -50.64 6.40 -11.43
C SER A 100 -50.90 7.09 -12.77
N LEU A 101 -50.03 6.92 -13.77
CA LEU A 101 -50.23 7.46 -15.12
C LEU A 101 -51.32 6.71 -15.91
N GLY A 102 -51.48 5.40 -15.69
CA GLY A 102 -52.51 4.59 -16.34
C GLY A 102 -53.95 4.86 -15.88
N GLY A 103 -54.13 5.60 -14.77
CA GLY A 103 -55.42 5.88 -14.15
C GLY A 103 -56.20 7.08 -14.70
N GLY A 104 -55.71 7.76 -15.75
CA GLY A 104 -56.42 8.88 -16.41
C GLY A 104 -56.59 10.17 -15.58
N GLY A 105 -56.09 10.20 -14.34
CA GLY A 105 -56.11 11.37 -13.46
C GLY A 105 -54.91 12.31 -13.65
N ARG A 106 -54.99 13.52 -13.05
CA ARG A 106 -53.86 14.47 -13.01
C ARG A 106 -52.71 13.87 -12.21
N TRP A 107 -51.53 13.76 -12.84
CA TRP A 107 -50.34 13.20 -12.20
C TRP A 107 -49.97 13.96 -10.92
N ASN A 108 -49.82 13.23 -9.80
CA ASN A 108 -49.47 13.78 -8.50
C ASN A 108 -48.25 13.05 -7.92
N ARG A 109 -47.09 13.70 -7.98
CA ARG A 109 -45.82 13.18 -7.42
C ARG A 109 -45.94 12.79 -5.96
N GLY A 110 -46.58 13.62 -5.13
CA GLY A 110 -46.66 13.39 -3.69
C GLY A 110 -47.42 12.10 -3.35
N ALA A 111 -48.51 11.83 -4.08
CA ALA A 111 -49.29 10.60 -3.91
C ALA A 111 -48.49 9.35 -4.32
N VAL A 112 -47.74 9.42 -5.42
CA VAL A 112 -46.88 8.33 -5.90
C VAL A 112 -45.76 8.03 -4.89
N VAL A 113 -45.07 9.06 -4.39
CA VAL A 113 -44.01 8.89 -3.39
C VAL A 113 -44.57 8.29 -2.09
N ALA A 114 -45.73 8.77 -1.62
CA ALA A 114 -46.37 8.24 -0.41
C ALA A 114 -46.78 6.77 -0.56
N SER A 115 -47.35 6.39 -1.70
CA SER A 115 -47.75 5.01 -1.98
C SER A 115 -46.54 4.07 -2.05
N ALA A 116 -45.50 4.46 -2.80
CA ALA A 116 -44.25 3.70 -2.89
C ALA A 116 -43.53 3.58 -1.52
N ALA A 117 -43.54 4.64 -0.72
CA ALA A 117 -42.93 4.64 0.62
C ALA A 117 -43.69 3.71 1.58
N SER A 118 -45.03 3.73 1.53
CA SER A 118 -45.89 2.81 2.27
C SER A 118 -45.61 1.36 1.91
N ASN A 119 -45.48 1.03 0.62
CA ASN A 119 -45.19 -0.34 0.16
C ASN A 119 -43.81 -0.84 0.64
N LEU A 120 -42.87 0.07 0.85
CA LEU A 120 -41.51 -0.23 1.31
C LEU A 120 -41.35 -0.12 2.83
N GLY A 121 -42.40 0.28 3.56
CA GLY A 121 -42.37 0.43 5.02
C GLY A 121 -41.45 1.55 5.49
N THR A 122 -41.32 2.63 4.71
CA THR A 122 -40.43 3.78 4.98
C THR A 122 -41.19 5.09 4.82
N SER A 123 -40.62 6.22 5.25
CA SER A 123 -41.21 7.54 4.96
C SER A 123 -40.91 8.01 3.54
N GLY A 124 -41.71 8.94 3.01
CA GLY A 124 -41.46 9.53 1.68
C GLY A 124 -40.07 10.17 1.57
N GLU A 125 -39.62 10.86 2.62
CA GLU A 125 -38.28 11.46 2.66
C GLU A 125 -37.16 10.40 2.67
N GLU A 126 -37.33 9.32 3.43
CA GLU A 126 -36.36 8.22 3.47
C GLU A 126 -36.31 7.46 2.15
N LEU A 127 -37.46 7.28 1.49
CA LEU A 127 -37.52 6.72 0.15
C LEU A 127 -36.73 7.58 -0.83
N GLU A 128 -36.98 8.90 -0.84
CA GLU A 128 -36.29 9.83 -1.74
C GLU A 128 -34.77 9.87 -1.48
N ARG A 129 -34.34 9.90 -0.21
CA ARG A 129 -32.91 9.79 0.17
C ARG A 129 -32.29 8.46 -0.27
N SER A 130 -33.07 7.38 -0.32
CA SER A 130 -32.59 6.05 -0.70
C SER A 130 -32.47 5.85 -2.21
N LEU A 131 -33.11 6.66 -3.06
CA LEU A 131 -33.19 6.41 -4.52
C LEU A 131 -31.83 6.30 -5.20
N PHE A 132 -30.88 7.15 -4.78
CA PHE A 132 -29.59 7.33 -5.43
C PHE A 132 -28.42 7.22 -4.45
N ALA A 133 -28.65 6.71 -3.24
CA ALA A 133 -27.61 6.58 -2.21
C ALA A 133 -26.43 5.69 -2.65
N ASP A 134 -26.60 4.85 -3.68
CA ASP A 134 -25.53 4.06 -4.29
C ASP A 134 -24.58 4.89 -5.19
N LEU A 135 -24.96 6.09 -5.60
CA LEU A 135 -24.14 6.96 -6.43
C LEU A 135 -23.00 7.60 -5.60
N PRO A 136 -21.76 7.66 -6.12
CA PRO A 136 -20.63 8.24 -5.40
C PRO A 136 -20.84 9.71 -4.97
N GLY A 137 -21.61 10.47 -5.74
CA GLY A 137 -21.91 11.89 -5.49
C GLY A 137 -22.96 12.15 -4.41
N GLU A 138 -23.80 11.15 -4.14
CA GLU A 138 -24.88 11.21 -3.14
C GLU A 138 -24.42 10.74 -1.75
N ARG A 139 -23.17 10.27 -1.65
CA ARG A 139 -22.57 9.94 -0.35
C ARG A 139 -22.48 11.17 0.52
N LEU A 140 -22.73 10.99 1.80
CA LEU A 140 -22.63 12.07 2.78
C LEU A 140 -21.16 12.30 3.16
N VAL A 141 -20.81 13.56 3.38
CA VAL A 141 -19.49 13.96 3.91
C VAL A 141 -19.42 13.54 5.36
N ASP A 142 -18.60 12.53 5.65
CA ASP A 142 -18.30 12.05 7.00
C ASP A 142 -17.03 12.75 7.51
N LEU A 143 -17.16 13.68 8.45
CA LEU A 143 -16.01 14.51 8.82
C LEU A 143 -14.99 13.71 9.64
N PRO A 144 -13.68 13.90 9.40
CA PRO A 144 -12.66 13.26 10.23
C PRO A 144 -12.82 13.67 11.69
N SER A 145 -12.86 12.68 12.57
CA SER A 145 -12.89 12.86 14.03
C SER A 145 -11.65 12.21 14.66
N PRO A 146 -10.76 12.97 15.33
CA PRO A 146 -10.87 14.41 15.60
C PRO A 146 -10.66 15.29 14.36
N ARG A 147 -11.18 16.53 14.41
CA ARG A 147 -10.96 17.56 13.37
C ARG A 147 -9.45 17.75 13.15
N PRO A 148 -8.94 17.68 11.91
CA PRO A 148 -7.53 17.94 11.63
C PRO A 148 -7.22 19.42 11.81
N ALA A 149 -6.12 19.71 12.49
CA ALA A 149 -5.55 21.05 12.49
C ALA A 149 -4.92 21.38 11.11
N PRO A 150 -4.78 22.67 10.73
CA PRO A 150 -4.19 23.04 9.44
C PRO A 150 -2.79 22.45 9.21
N HIS A 151 -1.95 22.39 10.25
CA HIS A 151 -0.61 21.79 10.17
C HIS A 151 -0.67 20.27 9.91
N GLU A 152 -1.63 19.55 10.51
CA GLU A 152 -1.82 18.11 10.26
C GLU A 152 -2.27 17.85 8.82
N LEU A 153 -3.16 18.69 8.28
CA LEU A 153 -3.56 18.61 6.87
C LEU A 153 -2.38 18.93 5.94
N ALA A 154 -1.54 19.91 6.27
CA ALA A 154 -0.33 20.22 5.51
C ALA A 154 0.64 19.02 5.47
N LEU A 155 0.97 18.45 6.64
CA LEU A 155 1.84 17.28 6.75
C LEU A 155 1.26 16.06 6.02
N SER A 156 -0.05 15.82 6.16
CA SER A 156 -0.73 14.70 5.47
C SER A 156 -0.71 14.88 3.97
N THR A 157 -0.82 16.14 3.51
CA THR A 157 -0.77 16.48 2.10
C THR A 157 0.62 16.30 1.50
N ASN A 158 1.65 16.73 2.24
CA ASN A 158 3.05 16.55 1.86
C ASN A 158 3.46 15.08 1.88
N LEU A 159 3.00 14.31 2.87
CA LEU A 159 3.17 12.86 2.90
C LEU A 159 2.59 12.25 1.63
N ALA A 160 1.34 12.59 1.32
CA ALA A 160 0.66 12.06 0.16
C ALA A 160 1.43 12.42 -1.14
N LEU A 161 1.93 13.66 -1.24
CA LEU A 161 2.78 14.11 -2.36
C LEU A 161 4.03 13.23 -2.50
N ALA A 162 4.80 13.04 -1.41
CA ALA A 162 5.99 12.18 -1.39
C ALA A 162 5.65 10.74 -1.79
N GLN A 163 4.59 10.17 -1.24
CA GLN A 163 4.10 8.84 -1.63
C GLN A 163 3.74 8.77 -3.11
N GLY A 164 3.22 9.87 -3.67
CA GLY A 164 2.84 10.00 -5.08
C GLY A 164 4.02 9.95 -6.03
N PHE A 165 5.18 10.49 -5.63
CA PHE A 165 6.44 10.37 -6.37
C PHE A 165 6.97 8.94 -6.34
N LEU A 166 7.04 8.31 -5.16
CA LEU A 166 7.51 6.93 -5.02
C LEU A 166 6.59 5.92 -5.72
N GLN A 167 5.28 6.18 -5.76
CA GLN A 167 4.33 5.37 -6.54
C GLN A 167 4.66 5.35 -8.04
N ARG A 168 5.48 6.30 -8.51
CA ARG A 168 5.84 6.49 -9.92
C ARG A 168 7.33 6.32 -10.21
N SER A 169 8.09 5.76 -9.28
CA SER A 169 9.52 5.59 -9.47
C SER A 169 9.84 4.38 -10.34
N SER A 170 10.92 4.43 -11.10
CA SER A 170 11.56 3.28 -11.77
C SER A 170 12.67 2.68 -10.90
N ARG A 171 13.31 3.51 -10.07
CA ARG A 171 14.35 3.12 -9.12
C ARG A 171 14.28 3.99 -7.87
N ILE A 172 14.57 3.41 -6.71
CA ILE A 172 14.78 4.15 -5.46
C ILE A 172 16.11 3.74 -4.85
N SER A 173 16.89 4.73 -4.46
CA SER A 173 18.07 4.57 -3.60
C SER A 173 17.78 5.21 -2.25
N LEU A 174 17.90 4.42 -1.18
CA LEU A 174 17.55 4.83 0.17
C LEU A 174 18.75 4.59 1.10
N GLY A 175 19.39 5.67 1.51
CA GLY A 175 20.37 5.67 2.59
C GLY A 175 19.69 5.90 3.93
N ILE A 176 19.98 5.05 4.91
CA ILE A 176 19.38 5.11 6.26
C ILE A 176 20.47 5.03 7.33
N GLU A 177 20.34 5.88 8.34
CA GLU A 177 21.07 5.80 9.60
C GLU A 177 20.07 5.65 10.76
N GLY A 178 20.34 4.72 11.67
CA GLY A 178 19.43 4.39 12.75
C GLY A 178 18.25 3.51 12.29
N ASN A 179 17.94 2.47 13.06
CA ASN A 179 16.76 1.61 12.85
C ASN A 179 16.62 0.97 11.45
N ALA A 180 17.71 0.82 10.69
CA ALA A 180 17.71 0.25 9.34
C ALA A 180 17.06 -1.15 9.27
N ARG A 181 17.26 -1.98 10.31
CA ARG A 181 16.62 -3.31 10.42
C ARG A 181 15.09 -3.23 10.39
N ALA A 182 14.49 -2.25 11.08
CA ALA A 182 13.04 -2.10 11.10
C ALA A 182 12.50 -1.65 9.73
N VAL A 183 13.22 -0.78 9.01
CA VAL A 183 12.83 -0.38 7.66
C VAL A 183 12.93 -1.55 6.68
N VAL A 184 14.04 -2.28 6.70
CA VAL A 184 14.19 -3.48 5.86
C VAL A 184 13.08 -4.49 6.16
N ARG A 185 12.73 -4.71 7.43
CA ARG A 185 11.59 -5.55 7.81
C ARG A 185 10.29 -5.06 7.16
N GLN A 186 10.02 -3.77 7.19
CA GLN A 186 8.81 -3.21 6.57
C GLN A 186 8.80 -3.34 5.04
N LEU A 187 9.98 -3.27 4.39
CA LEU A 187 10.13 -3.57 2.95
C LEU A 187 9.79 -5.03 2.65
N ARG A 188 10.28 -5.97 3.48
CA ARG A 188 10.01 -7.42 3.36
C ARG A 188 8.55 -7.77 3.57
N LEU A 189 7.90 -7.23 4.59
CA LEU A 189 6.47 -7.42 4.83
C LEU A 189 5.59 -6.93 3.66
N ARG A 190 6.05 -5.90 2.96
CA ARG A 190 5.43 -5.38 1.71
C ARG A 190 5.85 -6.15 0.47
N ARG A 191 6.82 -7.06 0.62
CA ARG A 191 7.40 -7.95 -0.38
C ARG A 191 7.97 -7.22 -1.59
N LEU A 192 8.59 -6.07 -1.34
CA LEU A 192 9.21 -5.24 -2.35
C LEU A 192 10.50 -5.86 -2.88
N LEU A 193 10.84 -5.53 -4.13
CA LEU A 193 12.08 -5.96 -4.78
C LEU A 193 13.20 -5.03 -4.35
N CYS A 194 14.00 -5.47 -3.38
CA CYS A 194 15.07 -4.65 -2.84
C CYS A 194 16.36 -5.43 -2.62
N THR A 195 17.47 -4.72 -2.73
CA THR A 195 18.81 -5.21 -2.44
C THR A 195 19.39 -4.33 -1.35
N VAL A 196 19.97 -4.95 -0.31
CA VAL A 196 20.48 -4.25 0.86
C VAL A 196 21.99 -4.44 0.93
N GLU A 197 22.71 -3.32 0.95
CA GLU A 197 24.15 -3.26 1.12
C GLU A 197 24.48 -2.60 2.48
N PRO A 198 25.41 -3.17 3.26
CA PRO A 198 25.87 -2.51 4.48
C PRO A 198 26.66 -1.26 4.11
N SER A 199 26.41 -0.14 4.79
CA SER A 199 27.19 1.07 4.55
C SER A 199 28.58 0.96 5.20
N SER A 200 29.63 1.22 4.43
CA SER A 200 31.02 1.20 4.92
C SER A 200 31.41 2.43 5.73
N LYS A 201 30.63 3.53 5.66
CA LYS A 201 31.02 4.83 6.21
C LYS A 201 30.34 5.21 7.54
N ARG A 202 29.21 4.57 7.91
CA ARG A 202 28.44 4.78 9.17
C ARG A 202 27.64 3.54 9.54
N GLN A 203 27.08 3.46 10.75
CA GLN A 203 26.08 2.45 11.16
C GLN A 203 24.77 2.64 10.36
N GLY A 204 24.82 2.46 9.05
CA GLY A 204 23.73 2.67 8.12
C GLY A 204 23.63 1.56 7.09
N ALA A 205 22.55 1.60 6.31
CA ALA A 205 22.34 0.69 5.19
C ALA A 205 22.02 1.49 3.93
N LEU A 206 22.57 1.04 2.80
CA LEU A 206 22.13 1.48 1.48
C LEU A 206 21.15 0.43 0.95
N ILE A 207 19.95 0.87 0.64
CA ILE A 207 18.89 0.00 0.13
C ILE A 207 18.53 0.48 -1.26
N GLU A 208 18.73 -0.38 -2.25
CA GLU A 208 18.20 -0.15 -3.58
C GLU A 208 16.89 -0.90 -3.75
N ILE A 209 15.89 -0.23 -4.30
CA ILE A 209 14.57 -0.79 -4.53
C ILE A 209 14.21 -0.59 -6.00
N SER A 210 13.87 -1.66 -6.69
CA SER A 210 13.33 -1.57 -8.05
C SER A 210 11.95 -0.92 -7.98
N GLY A 211 11.68 0.04 -8.86
CA GLY A 211 10.42 0.78 -8.90
C GLY A 211 9.36 0.12 -9.79
N PRO A 212 8.07 0.49 -9.68
CA PRO A 212 7.00 -0.06 -10.50
C PRO A 212 7.21 0.05 -12.01
N TYR A 213 7.97 1.03 -12.50
CA TYR A 213 8.20 1.22 -13.94
C TYR A 213 9.27 0.28 -14.51
N SER A 214 10.06 -0.40 -13.66
CA SER A 214 10.89 -1.52 -14.10
C SER A 214 10.09 -2.84 -14.20
N LEU A 215 8.77 -2.78 -13.97
CA LEU A 215 7.86 -3.93 -13.95
C LEU A 215 6.83 -3.79 -15.07
N PHE A 216 6.41 -4.91 -15.65
CA PHE A 216 5.46 -4.95 -16.77
C PHE A 216 4.01 -5.12 -16.29
N ARG A 217 3.81 -5.91 -15.23
CA ARG A 217 2.49 -6.19 -14.64
C ARG A 217 2.43 -5.71 -13.19
N ARG A 218 1.22 -5.44 -12.69
CA ARG A 218 0.93 -5.09 -11.28
C ARG A 218 1.62 -3.82 -10.79
N THR A 219 2.04 -2.94 -11.71
CA THR A 219 2.72 -1.67 -11.45
C THR A 219 1.97 -0.78 -10.46
N THR A 220 0.63 -0.75 -10.52
CA THR A 220 -0.19 0.03 -9.57
C THR A 220 -0.19 -0.55 -8.15
N LEU A 221 -0.25 -1.88 -8.00
CA LEU A 221 -0.20 -2.53 -6.68
C LEU A 221 1.19 -2.38 -6.07
N TYR A 222 2.23 -2.59 -6.87
CA TYR A 222 3.61 -2.42 -6.47
C TYR A 222 3.92 -0.97 -6.10
N GLY A 223 3.50 0.00 -6.93
CA GLY A 223 3.66 1.41 -6.64
C GLY A 223 2.99 1.82 -5.33
N ARG A 224 1.79 1.30 -5.02
CA ARG A 224 1.15 1.54 -3.71
C ARG A 224 1.97 0.97 -2.55
N ALA A 225 2.51 -0.25 -2.70
CA ALA A 225 3.40 -0.84 -1.70
C ALA A 225 4.65 0.03 -1.50
N LEU A 226 5.22 0.56 -2.58
CA LEU A 226 6.38 1.43 -2.54
C LEU A 226 6.10 2.78 -1.85
N GLY A 227 5.00 3.46 -2.21
CA GLY A 227 4.58 4.69 -1.55
C GLY A 227 4.31 4.48 -0.05
N SER A 228 3.84 3.29 0.35
CA SER A 228 3.61 2.98 1.77
C SER A 228 4.89 2.83 2.62
N LEU A 229 6.08 2.95 2.00
CA LEU A 229 7.36 3.03 2.68
C LEU A 229 7.58 4.38 3.36
N VAL A 230 7.12 5.49 2.77
CA VAL A 230 7.43 6.84 3.26
C VAL A 230 7.12 7.01 4.76
N PRO A 231 5.93 6.62 5.28
CA PRO A 231 5.63 6.77 6.70
C PRO A 231 6.56 5.99 7.64
N VAL A 232 7.14 4.88 7.17
CA VAL A 232 8.05 4.03 7.96
C VAL A 232 9.37 4.75 8.25
N LEU A 233 9.80 5.65 7.36
CA LEU A 233 11.05 6.39 7.49
C LEU A 233 11.05 7.36 8.67
N ARG A 234 9.89 7.66 9.27
CA ARG A 234 9.77 8.46 10.51
C ARG A 234 10.54 7.84 11.67
N ALA A 235 10.70 6.52 11.68
CA ALA A 235 11.36 5.78 12.76
C ALA A 235 12.89 5.72 12.61
N CYS A 236 13.46 6.36 11.58
CA CYS A 236 14.90 6.47 11.35
C CYS A 236 15.44 7.77 11.95
N ASP A 237 16.69 7.76 12.39
CA ASP A 237 17.36 8.98 12.88
C ASP A 237 17.64 9.91 11.69
N HIS A 238 18.22 9.36 10.62
CA HIS A 238 18.45 10.06 9.37
C HIS A 238 18.16 9.16 8.15
N PHE A 239 17.63 9.76 7.09
CA PHE A 239 17.45 9.12 5.81
C PHE A 239 17.63 10.10 4.65
N HIS A 240 18.10 9.55 3.54
CA HIS A 240 18.18 10.22 2.25
C HIS A 240 17.61 9.28 1.20
N LEU A 241 16.49 9.68 0.59
CA LEU A 241 15.83 8.91 -0.45
C LEU A 241 15.94 9.66 -1.77
N SER A 242 16.53 9.02 -2.77
CA SER A 242 16.52 9.48 -4.16
C SER A 242 15.68 8.52 -4.99
N ALA A 243 14.76 9.05 -5.80
CA ALA A 243 13.88 8.26 -6.64
C ALA A 243 13.87 8.81 -8.07
N ASP A 244 14.16 7.95 -9.03
CA ASP A 244 13.97 8.28 -10.45
C ASP A 244 12.51 8.01 -10.78
N ALA A 245 11.73 9.04 -11.13
CA ALA A 245 10.28 8.96 -11.30
C ALA A 245 9.81 9.49 -12.66
N VAL A 246 8.80 8.83 -13.22
CA VAL A 246 8.14 9.29 -14.45
C VAL A 246 6.97 10.19 -14.05
N LEU A 247 7.18 11.51 -14.15
CA LEU A 247 6.22 12.53 -13.76
C LEU A 247 5.79 13.33 -14.99
N ARG A 248 4.48 13.39 -15.26
CA ARG A 248 3.92 14.08 -16.44
C ARG A 248 4.60 13.67 -17.76
N GLY A 249 4.95 12.38 -17.87
CA GLY A 249 5.62 11.79 -19.03
C GLY A 249 7.13 12.06 -19.14
N ARG A 250 7.76 12.67 -18.13
CA ARG A 250 9.21 12.95 -18.09
C ARG A 250 9.87 12.18 -16.96
N GLU A 251 11.05 11.63 -17.23
CA GLU A 251 11.93 11.08 -16.19
C GLU A 251 12.60 12.21 -15.43
N LEU A 252 12.36 12.26 -14.12
CA LEU A 252 12.89 13.26 -13.21
C LEU A 252 13.34 12.59 -11.92
N SER A 253 14.43 13.06 -11.33
CA SER A 253 14.84 12.63 -10.00
C SER A 253 14.09 13.41 -8.93
N VAL A 254 13.68 12.73 -7.86
CA VAL A 254 13.03 13.32 -6.69
C VAL A 254 13.81 12.92 -5.46
N VAL A 255 14.14 13.91 -4.61
CA VAL A 255 14.84 13.67 -3.36
C VAL A 255 13.89 13.94 -2.19
N VAL A 256 13.85 13.01 -1.23
CA VAL A 256 13.10 13.13 0.02
C VAL A 256 14.06 12.92 1.20
N ARG A 257 14.02 13.80 2.20
CA ARG A 257 15.00 13.86 3.30
C ARG A 257 14.30 13.88 4.66
N SER A 258 15.04 13.55 5.73
CA SER A 258 14.51 13.58 7.11
C SER A 258 13.92 14.91 7.55
N GLY A 259 14.44 16.03 7.03
CA GLY A 259 13.96 17.37 7.36
C GLY A 259 12.70 17.80 6.61
N ASP A 260 12.20 17.00 5.65
CA ASP A 260 11.03 17.36 4.87
C ASP A 260 9.75 17.31 5.73
N PRO A 261 8.80 18.23 5.55
CA PRO A 261 7.58 18.31 6.34
C PRO A 261 6.54 17.27 5.88
N ILE A 262 6.87 15.99 5.94
CA ILE A 262 6.09 14.87 5.36
C ILE A 262 5.54 13.89 6.40
N PHE A 263 5.69 14.16 7.69
CA PHE A 263 5.30 13.24 8.76
C PHE A 263 4.21 13.83 9.66
N PRO A 264 2.93 13.52 9.43
CA PRO A 264 1.82 13.88 10.33
C PRO A 264 2.08 13.40 11.75
N THR A 265 1.54 14.11 12.75
CA THR A 265 1.74 13.78 14.17
C THR A 265 1.07 12.46 14.55
N ILE A 266 -0.04 12.13 13.89
CA ILE A 266 -0.76 10.87 14.11
C ILE A 266 0.05 9.70 13.51
N GLU A 267 0.29 8.65 14.30
CA GLU A 267 0.93 7.42 13.81
C GLU A 267 0.04 6.72 12.77
N LEU A 268 0.49 6.72 11.52
CA LEU A 268 -0.19 6.03 10.41
C LEU A 268 0.25 4.57 10.25
N THR A 269 1.13 4.08 11.13
CA THR A 269 1.74 2.75 11.04
C THR A 269 0.79 1.67 11.57
N ARG A 270 -0.04 1.13 10.67
CA ARG A 270 -0.65 -0.19 10.92
C ARG A 270 0.48 -1.22 11.05
N ARG A 271 0.45 -2.04 12.11
CA ARG A 271 1.30 -3.24 12.19
C ARG A 271 0.99 -4.11 10.97
N TYR A 272 1.91 -4.14 10.01
CA TYR A 272 1.92 -5.18 8.98
C TYR A 272 2.45 -6.44 9.67
N ASP A 273 1.57 -7.33 10.10
CA ASP A 273 1.93 -8.75 10.26
C ASP A 273 1.26 -9.47 9.07
N SER A 274 2.05 -10.15 8.26
CA SER A 274 1.49 -10.84 7.11
C SER A 274 0.69 -12.03 7.64
N LYS A 275 -0.65 -11.98 7.53
CA LYS A 275 -1.53 -13.13 7.83
C LYS A 275 -1.05 -14.44 7.19
N LEU A 276 -0.27 -14.35 6.10
CA LEU A 276 0.41 -15.48 5.47
C LEU A 276 1.50 -16.11 6.37
N GLU A 277 2.40 -15.29 6.90
CA GLU A 277 3.50 -15.74 7.77
C GLU A 277 2.98 -16.33 9.07
N GLU A 278 2.02 -15.65 9.70
CA GLU A 278 1.38 -16.12 10.93
C GLU A 278 0.74 -17.49 10.71
N ARG A 279 -0.07 -17.62 9.65
CA ARG A 279 -0.71 -18.89 9.27
C ARG A 279 0.32 -19.99 9.01
N PHE A 280 1.36 -19.71 8.20
CA PHE A 280 2.42 -20.68 7.91
C PHE A 280 3.12 -21.13 9.20
N SER A 281 3.46 -20.20 10.09
CA SER A 281 4.15 -20.52 11.34
C SER A 281 3.33 -21.43 12.25
N LEU A 282 2.02 -21.21 12.32
CA LEU A 282 1.10 -22.03 13.10
C LEU A 282 0.96 -23.44 12.50
N GLU A 283 0.84 -23.53 11.18
CA GLU A 283 0.69 -24.80 10.45
C GLU A 283 1.98 -25.63 10.51
N PHE A 284 3.14 -25.01 10.30
CA PHE A 284 4.45 -25.66 10.35
C PHE A 284 4.74 -26.27 11.73
N ARG A 285 4.54 -25.51 12.81
CA ARG A 285 4.79 -26.00 14.19
C ARG A 285 3.92 -27.20 14.56
N LYS A 286 2.72 -27.32 13.98
CA LYS A 286 1.83 -28.48 14.20
C LYS A 286 2.31 -29.73 13.47
N LEU A 287 2.85 -29.56 12.25
CA LEU A 287 3.22 -30.67 11.37
C LEU A 287 4.66 -31.15 11.58
N ALA A 288 5.55 -30.29 12.08
CA ALA A 288 6.98 -30.57 12.24
C ALA A 288 7.44 -30.31 13.69
N PRO A 289 7.03 -31.13 14.67
CA PRO A 289 7.33 -30.92 16.09
C PRO A 289 8.83 -31.12 16.44
N ASP A 290 9.59 -31.78 15.58
CA ASP A 290 11.04 -31.98 15.72
C ASP A 290 11.86 -30.75 15.27
N PHE A 291 11.20 -29.73 14.72
CA PHE A 291 11.84 -28.52 14.24
C PHE A 291 11.39 -27.28 15.02
N ASP A 292 12.33 -26.41 15.33
CA ASP A 292 12.05 -25.08 15.85
C ASP A 292 12.01 -24.06 14.71
N LEU A 293 10.94 -23.27 14.67
CA LEU A 293 10.72 -22.22 13.68
C LEU A 293 10.83 -20.84 14.32
N VAL A 294 11.92 -20.14 14.02
CA VAL A 294 12.19 -18.78 14.44
C VAL A 294 11.77 -17.81 13.34
N ARG A 295 10.93 -16.83 13.69
CA ARG A 295 10.53 -15.72 12.79
C ARG A 295 11.58 -14.62 12.84
N GLU A 296 11.74 -13.90 11.73
CA GLU A 296 12.61 -12.72 11.62
C GLU A 296 14.04 -12.97 12.17
N PRO A 297 14.74 -14.03 11.71
CA PRO A 297 16.09 -14.34 12.17
C PRO A 297 17.08 -13.20 11.89
N GLU A 298 18.29 -13.32 12.44
CA GLU A 298 19.34 -12.35 12.14
C GLU A 298 19.70 -12.33 10.64
N PRO A 299 20.01 -11.15 10.08
CA PRO A 299 20.39 -11.05 8.67
C PRO A 299 21.66 -11.84 8.38
N LEU A 300 21.69 -12.50 7.22
CA LEU A 300 22.85 -13.23 6.73
C LEU A 300 23.72 -12.30 5.87
N ARG A 301 25.02 -12.27 6.14
CA ARG A 301 25.98 -11.60 5.26
C ARG A 301 26.27 -12.51 4.06
N ALA A 302 26.09 -11.98 2.86
CA ALA A 302 26.32 -12.63 1.59
C ALA A 302 27.27 -11.76 0.75
N SER A 303 28.57 -11.93 0.96
CA SER A 303 29.62 -11.04 0.42
C SER A 303 29.34 -9.58 0.80
N ASP A 304 29.03 -8.73 -0.18
CA ASP A 304 28.74 -7.30 -0.01
C ASP A 304 27.25 -7.01 0.25
N TYR A 305 26.40 -8.03 0.36
CA TYR A 305 24.96 -7.89 0.55
C TYR A 305 24.49 -8.46 1.88
N LEU A 306 23.34 -7.96 2.35
CA LEU A 306 22.60 -8.53 3.46
C LEU A 306 21.34 -9.24 2.96
N ILE A 307 21.16 -10.47 3.40
CA ILE A 307 19.97 -11.28 3.14
C ILE A 307 19.15 -11.36 4.42
N PHE A 308 17.85 -11.15 4.28
CA PHE A 308 16.91 -11.14 5.40
C PHE A 308 15.88 -12.25 5.18
N PRO A 309 16.14 -13.48 5.64
CA PRO A 309 15.14 -14.55 5.61
C PRO A 309 13.94 -14.19 6.50
N ASP A 310 12.77 -14.71 6.16
CA ASP A 310 11.56 -14.53 6.98
C ASP A 310 11.53 -15.54 8.14
N PHE A 311 12.11 -16.73 7.92
CA PHE A 311 12.20 -17.78 8.93
C PHE A 311 13.57 -18.45 8.96
N ALA A 312 13.94 -18.94 10.14
CA ALA A 312 14.98 -19.94 10.33
C ALA A 312 14.38 -21.19 10.97
N ILE A 313 14.73 -22.34 10.40
CA ILE A 313 14.25 -23.66 10.78
C ILE A 313 15.46 -24.43 11.33
N PHE A 314 15.34 -24.90 12.58
CA PHE A 314 16.39 -25.65 13.26
C PHE A 314 15.89 -27.04 13.62
N HIS A 315 16.72 -28.05 13.40
CA HIS A 315 16.41 -29.38 13.93
C HIS A 315 16.70 -29.42 15.44
N ARG A 316 15.75 -29.85 16.26
CA ARG A 316 15.87 -29.80 17.75
C ARG A 316 17.05 -30.60 18.30
N ARG A 317 17.40 -31.70 17.64
CA ARG A 317 18.53 -32.55 18.06
C ARG A 317 19.88 -32.10 17.51
N ASP A 318 19.89 -31.17 16.55
CA ASP A 318 21.10 -30.65 15.93
C ASP A 318 20.90 -29.21 15.45
N PRO A 319 21.06 -28.22 16.35
CA PRO A 319 20.87 -26.81 16.00
C PRO A 319 21.88 -26.26 14.97
N ALA A 320 22.99 -26.97 14.70
CA ALA A 320 23.94 -26.56 13.67
C ALA A 320 23.33 -26.72 12.26
N ARG A 321 22.39 -27.66 12.11
CA ARG A 321 21.61 -27.90 10.90
C ARG A 321 20.44 -26.93 10.82
N ARG A 322 20.74 -25.76 10.24
CA ARG A 322 19.79 -24.67 10.05
C ARG A 322 19.45 -24.49 8.58
N ILE A 323 18.16 -24.32 8.29
CA ILE A 323 17.64 -23.95 6.98
C ILE A 323 16.89 -22.63 7.11
N PHE A 324 17.16 -21.72 6.19
CA PHE A 324 16.47 -20.45 6.09
C PHE A 324 15.34 -20.55 5.08
N LEU A 325 14.29 -19.75 5.28
CA LEU A 325 13.19 -19.62 4.33
C LEU A 325 12.91 -18.14 4.07
N GLU A 326 12.85 -17.78 2.80
CA GLU A 326 12.46 -16.44 2.34
C GLU A 326 11.20 -16.51 1.49
N ILE A 327 10.20 -15.71 1.85
CA ILE A 327 8.96 -15.51 1.12
C ILE A 327 9.17 -14.39 0.11
N VAL A 328 9.18 -14.75 -1.16
CA VAL A 328 9.24 -13.83 -2.28
C VAL A 328 7.82 -13.48 -2.71
N GLY A 329 7.43 -12.22 -2.53
CA GLY A 329 6.13 -11.73 -3.00
C GLY A 329 6.21 -11.23 -4.43
N PHE A 330 6.39 -9.92 -4.65
CA PHE A 330 6.63 -9.44 -6.01
C PHE A 330 7.94 -10.03 -6.55
N TRP A 331 7.97 -10.36 -7.83
CA TRP A 331 9.16 -10.90 -8.50
C TRP A 331 9.13 -10.69 -10.01
N THR A 332 10.31 -10.67 -10.61
CA THR A 332 10.54 -10.84 -12.05
C THR A 332 11.58 -11.95 -12.24
N PRO A 333 11.63 -12.62 -13.42
CA PRO A 333 12.64 -13.63 -13.72
C PRO A 333 14.07 -13.11 -13.54
N ASP A 334 14.38 -11.95 -14.13
CA ASP A 334 15.69 -11.28 -14.00
C ASP A 334 16.07 -10.98 -12.54
N TYR A 335 15.11 -10.52 -11.73
CA TYR A 335 15.35 -10.30 -10.30
C TYR A 335 15.68 -11.61 -9.57
N LEU A 336 14.94 -12.67 -9.88
CA LEU A 336 15.13 -13.97 -9.22
C LEU A 336 16.45 -14.63 -9.65
N GLU A 337 16.81 -14.55 -10.93
CA GLU A 337 18.10 -15.03 -11.46
C GLU A 337 19.26 -14.34 -10.75
N LYS A 338 19.27 -13.00 -10.72
CA LYS A 338 20.29 -12.22 -9.98
C LYS A 338 20.34 -12.58 -8.50
N LYS A 339 19.18 -12.85 -7.87
CA LYS A 339 19.14 -13.29 -6.48
C LYS A 339 19.75 -14.68 -6.29
N LEU A 340 19.46 -15.63 -7.17
CA LEU A 340 20.02 -16.98 -7.14
C LEU A 340 21.54 -16.96 -7.37
N GLU A 341 22.03 -16.17 -8.33
CA GLU A 341 23.46 -15.99 -8.57
C GLU A 341 24.18 -15.46 -7.32
N ARG A 342 23.59 -14.48 -6.63
CA ARG A 342 24.14 -13.95 -5.37
C ARG A 342 24.15 -14.98 -4.24
N LEU A 343 23.09 -15.79 -4.13
CA LEU A 343 23.03 -16.87 -3.15
C LEU A 343 24.11 -17.93 -3.40
N GLN A 344 24.33 -18.29 -4.67
CA GLN A 344 25.39 -19.21 -5.08
C GLN A 344 26.78 -18.64 -4.80
N ALA A 345 27.02 -17.37 -5.15
CA ALA A 345 28.29 -16.69 -4.87
C ALA A 345 28.60 -16.62 -3.37
N ALA A 346 27.58 -16.45 -2.53
CA ALA A 346 27.69 -16.47 -1.07
C ALA A 346 27.77 -17.88 -0.46
N ARG A 347 27.71 -18.94 -1.29
CA ARG A 347 27.67 -20.35 -0.86
C ARG A 347 26.54 -20.65 0.14
N LEU A 348 25.44 -19.92 0.04
CA LEU A 348 24.24 -20.12 0.87
C LEU A 348 23.36 -21.19 0.23
N THR A 349 23.70 -22.45 0.49
CA THR A 349 22.97 -23.62 -0.02
C THR A 349 21.77 -23.99 0.83
N ASN A 350 21.64 -23.43 2.04
CA ASN A 350 20.62 -23.76 3.02
C ASN A 350 19.47 -22.73 3.08
N LEU A 351 19.07 -22.14 1.94
CA LEU A 351 17.96 -21.18 1.85
C LEU A 351 16.88 -21.68 0.88
N ILE A 352 15.64 -21.79 1.36
CA ILE A 352 14.44 -22.09 0.58
C ILE A 352 13.76 -20.77 0.16
N LEU A 353 13.39 -20.67 -1.12
CA LEU A 353 12.60 -19.55 -1.65
C LEU A 353 11.14 -19.97 -1.86
N CYS A 354 10.22 -19.36 -1.14
CA CYS A 354 8.78 -19.52 -1.34
C CYS A 354 8.25 -18.39 -2.23
N ILE A 355 7.82 -18.69 -3.45
CA ILE A 355 7.51 -17.69 -4.48
C ILE A 355 6.00 -17.57 -4.69
N ASP A 356 5.46 -16.36 -4.53
CA ASP A 356 4.06 -16.05 -4.84
C ASP A 356 3.88 -15.93 -6.36
N GLU A 357 3.39 -17.00 -7.00
CA GLU A 357 3.07 -17.02 -8.43
C GLU A 357 2.03 -15.96 -8.80
N SER A 358 1.17 -15.60 -7.85
CA SER A 358 0.20 -14.54 -8.11
C SER A 358 0.92 -13.21 -8.29
N LEU A 359 2.05 -12.93 -7.65
CA LEU A 359 2.71 -11.62 -7.68
C LEU A 359 3.82 -11.49 -8.73
N ASN A 360 3.81 -12.32 -9.79
CA ASN A 360 4.68 -12.14 -10.96
C ASN A 360 4.43 -10.78 -11.64
N CYS A 361 5.50 -10.03 -11.86
CA CYS A 361 5.50 -8.71 -12.48
C CYS A 361 6.03 -8.68 -13.92
N ALA A 362 6.47 -9.80 -14.48
CA ALA A 362 6.98 -9.89 -15.85
C ALA A 362 5.88 -9.97 -16.91
N GLU A 363 6.22 -9.64 -18.15
CA GLU A 363 5.29 -9.64 -19.30
C GLU A 363 4.92 -11.06 -19.75
N ALA A 364 5.88 -11.98 -19.70
CA ALA A 364 5.69 -13.41 -19.95
C ALA A 364 5.71 -14.20 -18.64
N ASP A 365 4.94 -15.29 -18.59
CA ASP A 365 5.12 -16.33 -17.58
C ASP A 365 6.40 -17.08 -17.92
N ALA A 366 7.55 -16.47 -17.65
CA ALA A 366 8.83 -17.10 -17.91
C ALA A 366 8.91 -18.38 -17.07
N ALA A 367 9.34 -19.46 -17.70
CA ALA A 367 9.62 -20.70 -17.01
C ALA A 367 10.77 -20.45 -16.03
N LEU A 368 10.45 -20.27 -14.75
CA LEU A 368 11.45 -20.33 -13.69
C LEU A 368 12.07 -21.72 -13.72
N ARG A 369 13.41 -21.79 -13.72
CA ARG A 369 14.10 -23.06 -13.56
C ARG A 369 13.70 -23.66 -12.23
N ASP A 370 13.18 -24.88 -12.25
CA ASP A 370 12.87 -25.58 -11.01
C ASP A 370 14.16 -25.90 -10.27
N SER A 371 14.19 -25.55 -9.00
CA SER A 371 15.26 -25.88 -8.06
C SER A 371 14.63 -26.55 -6.85
N HIS A 372 15.32 -27.53 -6.29
CA HIS A 372 14.88 -28.23 -5.08
C HIS A 372 14.67 -27.28 -3.89
N ALA A 373 15.30 -26.10 -3.91
CA ALA A 373 15.16 -25.05 -2.91
C ALA A 373 14.06 -24.00 -3.25
N MET A 374 13.21 -24.24 -4.25
CA MET A 374 12.16 -23.30 -4.66
C MET A 374 10.78 -23.94 -4.53
N ILE A 375 9.88 -23.26 -3.83
CA ILE A 375 8.49 -23.69 -3.60
C ILE A 375 7.55 -22.59 -4.10
N ARG A 376 6.66 -22.92 -5.03
CA ARG A 376 5.70 -21.98 -5.61
C ARG A 376 4.37 -22.02 -4.87
N TYR A 377 3.72 -20.87 -4.68
CA TYR A 377 2.41 -20.76 -4.04
C TYR A 377 1.57 -19.60 -4.59
N LYS A 378 0.26 -19.57 -4.29
CA LYS A 378 -0.64 -18.47 -4.71
C LYS A 378 -1.36 -17.74 -3.57
N ARG A 379 -1.68 -18.44 -2.49
CA ARG A 379 -2.50 -17.90 -1.38
C ARG A 379 -2.04 -18.36 0.00
N LYS A 380 -1.52 -19.59 0.07
CA LYS A 380 -0.93 -20.18 1.28
C LYS A 380 0.34 -20.89 0.89
N ILE A 381 1.34 -20.86 1.76
CA ILE A 381 2.54 -21.69 1.64
C ILE A 381 2.14 -23.09 2.12
N ASP A 382 2.47 -24.12 1.35
CA ASP A 382 2.24 -25.51 1.77
C ASP A 382 3.33 -25.95 2.74
N ALA A 383 2.97 -26.08 4.02
CA ALA A 383 3.90 -26.50 5.06
C ALA A 383 4.45 -27.91 4.81
N HIS A 384 3.68 -28.84 4.24
CA HIS A 384 4.16 -30.19 3.95
C HIS A 384 5.27 -30.18 2.89
N ALA A 385 5.10 -29.38 1.85
CA ALA A 385 6.12 -29.21 0.81
C ALA A 385 7.41 -28.62 1.41
N VAL A 386 7.29 -27.61 2.27
CA VAL A 386 8.46 -27.03 2.96
C VAL A 386 9.17 -28.06 3.84
N ILE A 387 8.42 -28.84 4.64
CA ILE A 387 8.99 -29.87 5.52
C ILE A 387 9.74 -30.91 4.70
N LYS A 388 9.14 -31.41 3.60
CA LYS A 388 9.80 -32.36 2.71
C LYS A 388 11.10 -31.80 2.14
N THR A 389 11.11 -30.53 1.70
CA THR A 389 12.33 -29.88 1.21
C THR A 389 13.38 -29.72 2.30
N VAL A 390 12.98 -29.32 3.51
CA VAL A 390 13.87 -29.23 4.68
C VAL A 390 14.53 -30.58 4.96
N GLU A 391 13.76 -31.67 4.98
CA GLU A 391 14.28 -33.02 5.20
C GLU A 391 15.25 -33.47 4.11
N VAL A 392 14.98 -33.17 2.84
CA VAL A 392 15.88 -33.49 1.72
C VAL A 392 17.19 -32.70 1.82
N MET A 393 17.11 -31.40 2.07
CA MET A 393 18.29 -30.52 2.17
C MET A 393 19.17 -30.90 3.36
N LEU A 394 18.55 -31.30 4.47
CA LEU A 394 19.29 -31.84 5.61
C LEU A 394 19.84 -33.23 5.28
N GLY A 395 19.03 -34.15 4.75
CA GLY A 395 19.40 -35.54 4.47
C GLY A 395 20.54 -35.71 3.46
N GLY A 396 20.72 -34.76 2.53
CA GLY A 396 21.80 -34.75 1.53
C GLY A 396 23.21 -34.48 2.07
N GLU A 397 23.36 -34.03 3.32
CA GLU A 397 24.69 -33.82 3.95
C GLU A 397 25.29 -35.11 4.55
N ARG A 398 24.69 -36.29 4.29
CA ARG A 398 25.08 -37.59 4.88
C ARG A 398 25.81 -38.54 3.93
N SER A 399 26.64 -38.04 3.02
CA SER A 399 27.53 -38.91 2.23
C SER A 399 28.75 -38.16 1.68
N ASP A 400 29.85 -38.22 2.44
CA ASP A 400 31.13 -38.74 1.94
C ASP A 400 32.00 -39.10 3.16
N PRO A 401 32.11 -40.39 3.55
CA PRO A 401 33.25 -40.81 4.34
C PRO A 401 34.47 -40.83 3.42
N GLU A 402 35.51 -40.06 3.76
CA GLU A 402 36.82 -40.15 3.12
C GLU A 402 37.27 -41.63 3.08
N PRO A 403 37.65 -42.16 1.91
CA PRO A 403 38.31 -43.45 1.86
C PRO A 403 39.74 -43.28 2.37
N VAL A 404 40.05 -44.08 3.40
CA VAL A 404 41.36 -44.26 4.05
C VAL A 404 42.45 -44.63 3.05
#